data_AF-A0A7G7KE96-F1
#
_entry.id   AF-A0A7G7KE96-F1
#
_cell.length_a   1.000
_cell.length_b   1.000
_cell.length_c   1.000
_cell.angle_alpha   90.00
_cell.angle_beta   90.00
_cell.angle_gamma   90.00
#
_symmetry.space_group_name_H-M   'P 1'
#
loop_
_entity.id
_entity.type
_entity.pdbx_description
1 polymer ?
#
loop_
_entity_poly.entity_id
_entity_poly.type
_entity_poly.pdbx_seq_one_letter_code
_entity_poly.pdbx_strand_id
1 'polypeptide(L)'
;MSDKALLKEVAQELWASVKKLRPGLPRDSRLELTLKALMTIGDLADQIQAAVIVGLVAEMEPPEDEPKGEDVTTTPGGDATVEQTPDGRRVVRRRSSTAG
;
A
#
# COMPACT_ATOMS: atom_id res chain seq x y z
N MET A 1 -10.41 -20.70 13.89
CA MET A 1 -9.68 -19.79 12.97
C MET A 1 -10.49 -19.69 11.70
N SER A 2 -10.69 -18.50 11.13
CA SER A 2 -11.35 -18.38 9.82
C SER A 2 -10.34 -18.71 8.72
N ASP A 3 -10.81 -19.22 7.58
CA ASP A 3 -9.94 -19.55 6.43
C ASP A 3 -9.10 -18.35 5.98
N LYS A 4 -9.65 -17.14 6.11
CA LYS A 4 -8.95 -15.88 5.84
C LYS A 4 -7.80 -15.61 6.81
N ALA A 5 -7.93 -15.98 8.08
CA ALA A 5 -6.86 -15.81 9.06
C ALA A 5 -5.72 -16.79 8.79
N LEU A 6 -6.06 -18.05 8.50
CA LEU A 6 -5.08 -19.07 8.12
C LEU A 6 -4.33 -18.68 6.84
N LEU A 7 -5.03 -18.21 5.81
CA LEU A 7 -4.40 -17.76 4.57
C LEU A 7 -3.38 -16.64 4.80
N LYS A 8 -3.68 -15.69 5.69
CA LYS A 8 -2.74 -14.62 6.06
C LYS A 8 -1.50 -15.15 6.77
N GLU A 9 -1.68 -16.08 7.71
CA GLU A 9 -0.58 -16.73 8.44
C GLU A 9 0.34 -17.50 7.48
N VAL A 10 -0.22 -18.33 6.61
CA VAL A 10 0.53 -19.07 5.58
C VAL A 10 1.29 -18.10 4.66
N ALA A 11 0.64 -17.02 4.21
CA ALA A 11 1.30 -16.02 3.37
C ALA A 11 2.48 -15.32 4.08
N GLN A 12 2.35 -15.02 5.37
CA GLN A 12 3.44 -14.45 6.18
C GLN A 12 4.62 -15.41 6.31
N GLU A 13 4.35 -16.69 6.58
CA GLU A 13 5.38 -17.71 6.69
C GLU A 13 6.11 -17.92 5.36
N LEU A 14 5.36 -17.99 4.25
CA LEU A 14 5.93 -18.09 2.91
C LEU A 14 6.77 -16.87 2.57
N TRP A 15 6.28 -15.66 2.83
CA TRP A 15 7.03 -14.43 2.64
C TRP A 15 8.36 -14.43 3.42
N ALA A 16 8.32 -14.78 4.71
CA ALA A 16 9.50 -14.87 5.55
C ALA A 16 10.48 -15.95 5.03
N SER A 17 9.95 -17.08 4.54
CA SER A 17 10.76 -18.16 3.97
C SER A 17 11.45 -17.74 2.67
N VAL A 18 10.76 -17.04 1.77
CA VAL A 18 11.35 -16.50 0.55
C VAL A 18 12.47 -15.51 0.88
N LYS A 19 12.27 -14.62 1.86
CA LYS A 19 13.32 -13.68 2.32
C LYS A 19 14.56 -14.41 2.84
N LYS A 20 14.39 -15.47 3.63
CA LYS A 20 15.50 -16.27 4.17
C LYS A 20 16.24 -17.04 3.08
N LEU A 21 15.51 -17.63 2.14
CA LEU A 21 16.09 -18.47 1.07
C LEU A 21 16.74 -17.64 -0.05
N ARG A 22 16.26 -16.41 -0.29
CA ARG A 22 16.78 -15.52 -1.35
C ARG A 22 16.93 -14.07 -0.85
N PRO A 23 17.94 -13.78 -0.01
CA PRO A 23 18.09 -12.49 0.66
C PRO A 23 18.38 -11.28 -0.26
N GLY A 24 18.67 -11.49 -1.55
CA GLY A 24 18.86 -10.42 -2.54
C GLY A 24 17.69 -10.25 -3.51
N LEU A 25 16.59 -10.97 -3.33
CA LEU A 25 15.47 -10.92 -4.27
C LEU A 25 14.66 -9.62 -4.08
N PRO A 26 14.38 -8.85 -5.16
CA PRO A 26 13.56 -7.65 -5.07
C PRO A 26 12.19 -7.94 -4.45
N ARG A 27 11.61 -6.95 -3.76
CA ARG A 27 10.33 -7.08 -3.06
C ARG A 27 9.23 -7.64 -3.95
N ASP A 28 9.08 -7.12 -5.16
CA ASP A 28 8.03 -7.53 -6.08
C ASP A 28 8.22 -8.97 -6.57
N SER A 29 9.47 -9.37 -6.85
CA SER A 29 9.79 -10.76 -7.18
C SER A 29 9.55 -11.71 -6.01
N ARG A 30 9.75 -11.26 -4.76
CA ARG A 30 9.36 -12.04 -3.57
C ARG A 30 7.84 -12.20 -3.49
N LEU A 31 7.10 -11.13 -3.79
CA LEU A 31 5.64 -11.12 -3.73
C LEU A 31 5.06 -12.05 -4.81
N GLU A 32 5.60 -11.99 -6.02
CA GLU A 32 5.24 -12.90 -7.11
C GLU A 32 5.47 -14.36 -6.73
N LEU A 33 6.62 -14.68 -6.12
CA LEU A 33 6.91 -16.04 -5.66
C LEU A 33 5.95 -16.50 -4.56
N THR A 34 5.64 -15.65 -3.58
CA THR A 34 4.68 -15.97 -2.52
C THR A 34 3.29 -16.25 -3.10
N LEU A 35 2.79 -15.36 -3.97
CA LEU A 35 1.49 -15.55 -4.62
C LEU A 35 1.47 -16.83 -5.46
N LYS A 36 2.53 -17.08 -6.23
CA LYS A 36 2.63 -18.28 -7.06
C LYS A 36 2.67 -19.56 -6.23
N ALA A 37 3.34 -19.56 -5.08
CA ALA A 37 3.34 -20.69 -4.16
C ALA A 37 1.92 -20.97 -3.62
N LEU A 38 1.21 -19.93 -3.16
CA LEU A 38 -0.17 -20.05 -2.67
C LEU A 38 -1.13 -20.58 -3.74
N MET A 39 -1.00 -20.11 -4.99
CA MET A 39 -1.78 -20.63 -6.13
C MET A 39 -1.45 -22.09 -6.43
N THR A 40 -0.18 -22.49 -6.33
CA THR A 40 0.27 -23.86 -6.63
C THR A 40 -0.24 -24.86 -5.59
N ILE A 41 -0.31 -24.46 -4.31
CA ILE A 41 -0.82 -25.29 -3.21
C ILE A 41 -2.35 -25.36 -3.23
N GLY A 42 -3.01 -24.38 -3.86
CA GLY A 42 -4.47 -24.32 -3.97
C GLY A 42 -5.14 -23.49 -2.87
N ASP A 43 -4.35 -22.80 -2.03
CA ASP A 43 -4.86 -21.94 -0.96
C ASP A 43 -5.38 -20.60 -1.47
N LEU A 44 -4.96 -20.18 -2.67
CA LEU A 44 -5.40 -18.94 -3.31
C LEU A 44 -6.48 -19.22 -4.37
N ALA A 45 -7.74 -18.95 -4.04
CA ALA A 45 -8.88 -19.27 -4.88
C ALA A 45 -9.20 -18.19 -5.93
N ASP A 46 -8.93 -16.91 -5.64
CA ASP A 46 -9.33 -15.79 -6.48
C ASP A 46 -8.42 -14.54 -6.35
N GLN A 47 -8.70 -13.54 -7.19
CA GLN A 47 -7.98 -12.26 -7.20
C GLN A 47 -8.23 -11.40 -5.95
N ILE A 48 -9.35 -11.58 -5.25
CA ILE A 48 -9.67 -10.82 -4.03
C ILE A 48 -8.73 -11.27 -2.91
N GLN A 49 -8.55 -12.58 -2.75
CA GLN A 49 -7.60 -13.15 -1.81
C GLN A 49 -6.16 -12.73 -2.16
N ALA A 50 -5.81 -12.70 -3.45
CA ALA A 50 -4.50 -12.21 -3.89
C ALA A 50 -4.28 -10.76 -3.45
N ALA A 51 -5.25 -9.87 -3.65
CA ALA A 51 -5.19 -8.48 -3.23
C ALA A 51 -5.03 -8.33 -1.71
N VAL A 52 -5.68 -9.18 -0.91
CA VAL A 52 -5.50 -9.23 0.54
C VAL A 52 -4.04 -9.55 0.91
N ILE A 53 -3.41 -10.51 0.22
CA ILE A 53 -2.01 -10.86 0.46
C ILE A 53 -1.06 -9.74 0.03
N VAL A 54 -1.33 -9.08 -1.10
CA VAL A 54 -0.54 -7.91 -1.54
C VAL A 54 -0.61 -6.80 -0.49
N GLY A 55 -1.81 -6.49 0.03
CA GLY A 55 -1.99 -5.51 1.10
C GLY A 55 -1.25 -5.91 2.38
N LEU A 56 -1.35 -7.17 2.79
CA LEU A 56 -0.61 -7.71 3.94
C LEU A 56 0.91 -7.53 3.78
N VAL A 57 1.46 -7.81 2.60
CA VAL A 57 2.89 -7.63 2.34
C VAL A 57 3.27 -6.15 2.32
N ALA A 58 2.41 -5.25 1.86
CA ALA A 58 2.63 -3.80 1.96
C ALA A 58 2.67 -3.32 3.41
N GLU A 59 1.82 -3.86 4.30
CA GLU A 59 1.87 -3.56 5.73
C GLU A 59 3.16 -4.08 6.39
N MET A 60 3.65 -5.26 5.98
CA MET A 60 4.88 -5.85 6.52
C MET A 60 6.16 -5.18 6.00
N GLU A 61 6.17 -4.80 4.74
CA GLU A 61 7.29 -4.18 4.05
C GLU A 61 6.74 -3.20 3.01
N PRO A 62 6.59 -1.92 3.40
CA PRO A 62 6.11 -0.87 2.51
C PRO A 62 6.99 -0.76 1.26
N PRO A 63 6.42 -0.49 0.07
CA PRO A 63 7.20 -0.21 -1.12
C PRO A 63 8.11 1.01 -0.92
N GLU A 64 9.29 0.98 -1.53
CA GLU A 64 10.28 2.06 -1.39
C GLU A 64 9.79 3.39 -2.00
N ASP A 65 8.95 3.32 -3.02
CA ASP A 65 8.37 4.47 -3.74
C ASP A 65 7.03 4.94 -3.16
N GLU A 66 6.58 4.36 -2.03
CA GLU A 66 5.34 4.81 -1.42
C GLU A 66 5.58 6.21 -0.81
N PRO A 67 4.80 7.24 -1.21
CA PRO A 67 4.96 8.56 -0.61
C PRO A 67 4.69 8.40 0.88
N LYS A 68 5.74 8.57 1.70
CA LYS A 68 5.60 8.68 3.15
C LYS A 68 4.56 9.75 3.37
N GLY A 69 3.38 9.34 3.83
CA GLY A 69 2.25 10.25 4.01
C GLY A 69 2.64 11.33 5.00
N GLU A 70 3.19 12.44 4.52
CA GLU A 70 3.18 13.67 5.25
C GLU A 70 1.71 14.03 5.39
N ASP A 71 1.23 14.00 6.62
CA ASP A 71 -0.11 14.43 6.95
C ASP A 71 -0.20 15.94 6.65
N VAL A 72 -0.62 16.26 5.42
CA VAL A 72 -0.74 17.63 4.90
C VAL A 72 -1.76 18.44 5.71
N THR A 73 -2.48 17.82 6.65
CA THR A 73 -3.36 18.52 7.60
C THR A 73 -2.62 19.17 8.77
N THR A 74 -1.32 18.90 8.94
CA THR A 74 -0.54 19.39 10.10
C THR A 74 0.47 20.50 9.80
N THR A 75 0.64 20.93 8.54
CA THR A 75 1.57 22.03 8.21
C THR A 75 0.94 23.39 8.55
N PRO A 76 1.37 24.11 9.61
CA PRO A 76 0.88 25.45 9.90
C PRO A 76 1.76 26.42 9.11
N GLY A 77 1.39 26.69 7.85
CA GLY A 77 2.25 27.55 7.02
C GLY A 77 1.79 27.68 5.58
N GLY A 78 0.60 28.22 5.36
CA GLY A 78 0.19 28.66 4.04
C GLY A 78 -1.20 29.26 4.10
N ASP A 79 -1.30 30.58 3.93
CA ASP A 79 -2.56 31.33 3.81
C ASP A 79 -3.35 30.82 2.60
N ALA A 80 -4.09 29.73 2.78
CA ALA A 80 -5.08 29.24 1.85
C ALA A 80 -6.42 29.90 2.20
N THR A 81 -6.76 30.99 1.51
CA THR A 81 -8.12 31.54 1.61
C THR A 81 -9.09 30.56 0.97
N VAL A 82 -9.97 29.96 1.79
CA VAL A 82 -11.03 29.08 1.34
C VAL A 82 -12.21 29.95 0.90
N GLU A 83 -12.52 29.97 -0.40
CA GLU A 83 -13.71 30.64 -0.92
C GLU A 83 -14.83 29.61 -1.12
N GLN A 84 -16.04 29.92 -0.63
CA GLN A 84 -17.22 29.10 -0.86
C GLN A 84 -17.91 29.55 -2.14
N THR A 85 -18.03 28.64 -3.10
CA THR A 85 -18.90 28.88 -4.26
C THR A 85 -20.38 28.85 -3.85
N PRO A 86 -21.27 29.55 -4.57
CA PRO A 86 -22.71 29.61 -4.23
C PRO A 86 -23.40 28.23 -4.14
N ASP A 87 -22.87 27.22 -4.84
CA ASP A 87 -23.33 25.82 -4.78
C ASP A 87 -22.75 25.02 -3.60
N GLY A 88 -22.13 25.69 -2.62
CA GLY A 88 -21.59 25.06 -1.41
C GLY A 88 -20.31 24.25 -1.63
N ARG A 89 -19.75 24.24 -2.85
CA ARG A 89 -18.52 23.52 -3.17
C ARG A 89 -17.31 24.32 -2.71
N ARG A 90 -16.46 23.69 -1.88
CA ARG A 90 -15.19 24.27 -1.42
C ARG A 90 -14.15 24.14 -2.52
N VAL A 91 -13.56 25.25 -2.93
CA VAL A 91 -12.47 25.28 -3.92
C VAL A 91 -11.24 25.89 -3.26
N VAL A 92 -10.14 25.16 -3.27
CA VAL A 92 -8.85 25.63 -2.76
C VAL A 92 -8.04 26.15 -3.94
N ARG A 93 -7.85 27.47 -4.01
CA ARG A 93 -7.07 28.12 -5.07
C ARG A 93 -5.68 28.47 -4.54
N ARG A 94 -4.66 27.72 -4.96
CA ARG A 94 -3.26 28.08 -4.71
C ARG A 94 -2.88 29.29 -5.58
N ARG A 95 -2.45 30.39 -4.95
CA ARG A 95 -1.80 31.50 -5.67
C ARG A 95 -0.35 31.09 -5.92
N SER A 96 -0.02 30.66 -7.13
CA SER A 96 1.38 30.58 -7.55
C SER A 96 1.90 32.00 -7.74
N SER A 97 2.78 32.48 -6.86
CA SER A 97 3.56 33.70 -7.11
C SER A 97 4.62 33.36 -8.16
N THR A 98 4.37 33.79 -9.39
CA THR A 98 5.42 33.88 -10.42
C THR A 98 6.39 34.97 -9.97
N ALA A 99 7.60 34.58 -9.56
CA ALA A 99 8.69 35.52 -9.35
C ALA A 99 9.17 36.01 -10.73
N GLY A 100 9.08 37.32 -10.95
CA GLY A 100 9.64 38.06 -12.07
C GLY A 100 10.05 39.44 -11.58
#